data_AF-A0A941EYW9-F1
#
_entry.id   AF-A0A941EYW9-F1
#
_cell.length_a   1.000
_cell.length_b   1.000
_cell.length_c   1.000
_cell.angle_alpha   90.00
_cell.angle_beta   90.00
_cell.angle_gamma   90.00
#
_symmetry.space_group_name_H-M   'P 1'
#
loop_
_entity.id
_entity.type
_entity.pdbx_description
1 polymer ?
#
loop_
_entity_poly.entity_id
_entity_poly.type
_entity_poly.pdbx_seq_one_letter_code
_entity_poly.pdbx_strand_id
1 'polypeptide(L)'
;MSDGPARRRNPGKSPWGGARPFSIKTKLGALVVISVLITTGLSMIAVRTETELRFITVFSMIATLLITQFVAHSLTAPLDDMNAVARSISHGDYTRRVRENRRDELGDLAQTINAMADELEAQDRQRKELVANVSHELRTPIAGLRAVLE
;
A
#
# COMPACT_ATOMS: atom_id res chain seq x y z
N MET A 1 5.64 -33.51 26.28
CA MET A 1 5.16 -33.36 24.90
C MET A 1 4.53 -31.98 24.80
N SER A 2 5.20 -31.01 24.19
CA SER A 2 4.71 -29.63 24.06
C SER A 2 4.72 -29.26 22.59
N ASP A 3 3.57 -28.80 22.10
CA ASP A 3 3.32 -28.40 20.73
C ASP A 3 4.31 -27.33 20.24
N GLY A 4 4.91 -27.58 19.08
CA GLY A 4 5.75 -26.61 18.39
C GLY A 4 4.92 -25.60 17.59
N PRO A 5 5.40 -24.37 17.39
CA PRO A 5 4.62 -23.34 16.71
C PRO A 5 4.48 -23.67 15.22
N ALA A 6 3.22 -23.62 14.75
CA ALA A 6 2.84 -23.79 13.36
C ALA A 6 3.56 -22.76 12.46
N ARG A 7 4.56 -23.23 11.71
CA ARG A 7 5.15 -22.46 10.60
C ARG A 7 4.05 -22.17 9.58
N ARG A 8 3.62 -20.90 9.50
CA ARG A 8 2.76 -20.43 8.41
C ARG A 8 3.50 -20.64 7.09
N ARG A 9 2.99 -21.61 6.34
CA ARG A 9 3.47 -22.03 5.02
C ARG A 9 3.27 -20.85 4.07
N ASN A 10 4.35 -20.25 3.60
CA ASN A 10 4.31 -19.22 2.56
C ASN A 10 3.94 -19.91 1.23
N PRO A 11 2.75 -19.70 0.65
CA PRO A 11 2.37 -20.37 -0.59
C PRO A 11 3.20 -19.79 -1.73
N GLY A 12 3.79 -20.71 -2.52
CA GLY A 12 4.80 -20.41 -3.51
C GLY A 12 4.41 -19.33 -4.51
N LYS A 13 5.40 -18.50 -4.86
CA LYS A 13 5.37 -17.70 -6.08
C LYS A 13 5.30 -18.68 -7.27
N SER A 14 4.18 -18.70 -7.98
CA SER A 14 4.00 -19.54 -9.17
C SER A 14 4.97 -19.14 -10.29
N PRO A 15 5.53 -20.08 -11.08
CA PRO A 15 6.50 -19.79 -12.15
C PRO A 15 5.91 -19.10 -13.38
N TRP A 16 4.57 -19.12 -13.51
CA TRP A 16 3.85 -18.51 -14.61
C TRP A 16 3.42 -17.12 -14.17
N GLY A 17 4.17 -16.11 -14.59
CA GLY A 17 3.83 -14.69 -14.45
C GLY A 17 2.59 -14.36 -15.28
N GLY A 18 1.42 -14.81 -14.79
CA GLY A 18 0.13 -14.40 -15.34
C GLY A 18 0.00 -12.90 -15.13
N ALA A 19 -0.04 -12.14 -16.23
CA ALA A 19 -0.36 -10.73 -16.19
C ALA A 19 -1.66 -10.57 -15.39
N ARG A 20 -1.56 -9.94 -14.21
CA ARG A 20 -2.75 -9.66 -13.40
C ARG A 20 -3.68 -8.80 -14.26
N PRO A 21 -4.91 -9.24 -14.56
CA PRO A 21 -5.76 -8.59 -15.55
C PRO A 21 -6.12 -7.13 -15.21
N PHE A 22 -5.88 -6.71 -13.96
CA PHE A 22 -6.18 -5.37 -13.46
C PHE A 22 -4.97 -4.59 -12.93
N SER A 23 -3.78 -4.81 -13.50
CA SER A 23 -2.62 -3.94 -13.26
C SER A 23 -2.96 -2.46 -13.44
N ILE A 24 -2.45 -1.61 -12.55
CA ILE A 24 -2.64 -0.16 -12.62
C ILE A 24 -2.06 0.43 -13.91
N LYS A 25 -0.98 -0.18 -14.42
CA LYS A 25 -0.35 0.18 -15.70
C LYS A 25 -1.29 -0.06 -16.86
N THR A 26 -2.00 -1.19 -16.87
CA THR A 26 -2.98 -1.52 -17.92
C THR A 26 -4.15 -0.54 -17.91
N LYS A 27 -4.66 -0.17 -16.73
CA LYS A 27 -5.75 0.81 -16.60
C LYS A 27 -5.36 2.20 -17.11
N LEU A 28 -4.19 2.69 -16.70
CA LEU A 28 -3.65 3.98 -17.18
C LEU A 28 -3.40 3.96 -18.69
N GLY A 29 -2.76 2.90 -19.19
CA GLY A 29 -2.46 2.75 -20.61
C GLY A 29 -3.73 2.73 -21.46
N ALA A 30 -4.73 1.93 -21.06
CA ALA A 30 -6.02 1.88 -21.76
C ALA A 30 -6.72 3.24 -21.74
N LEU A 31 -6.75 3.94 -20.60
CA LEU A 31 -7.36 5.26 -20.47
C LEU A 31 -6.70 6.28 -21.41
N VAL A 32 -5.37 6.35 -21.43
CA VAL A 32 -4.62 7.26 -22.31
C VAL A 32 -4.89 6.90 -23.77
N VAL A 33 -4.76 5.63 -24.16
CA VAL A 33 -5.01 5.18 -25.54
C VAL A 33 -6.45 5.51 -25.97
N ILE A 34 -7.45 5.25 -25.14
CA ILE A 34 -8.86 5.59 -25.42
C ILE A 34 -9.01 7.10 -25.61
N SER A 35 -8.44 7.91 -24.72
CA SER A 35 -8.52 9.37 -24.82
C SER A 35 -7.87 9.93 -26.10
N VAL A 36 -6.72 9.36 -26.50
CA VAL A 36 -5.99 9.75 -27.71
C VAL A 36 -6.75 9.31 -28.95
N LEU A 37 -7.30 8.09 -28.97
CA LEU A 37 -8.12 7.59 -30.08
C LEU A 37 -9.37 8.43 -30.28
N ILE A 38 -10.06 8.78 -29.18
CA ILE A 38 -11.23 9.66 -29.24
C ILE A 38 -10.84 11.04 -29.76
N THR A 39 -9.80 11.66 -29.19
CA THR A 39 -9.37 13.00 -29.59
C THR A 39 -8.92 13.04 -31.05
N THR A 40 -8.13 12.05 -31.47
CA THR A 40 -7.62 11.95 -32.84
C THR A 40 -8.75 11.64 -33.82
N GLY A 41 -9.66 10.73 -33.47
CA GLY A 41 -10.81 10.38 -34.30
C GLY A 41 -11.76 11.56 -34.49
N LEU A 42 -12.08 12.29 -33.41
CA LEU A 42 -12.89 13.51 -33.47
C LEU A 42 -12.21 14.58 -34.31
N SER A 43 -10.89 14.76 -34.15
CA SER A 43 -10.12 15.72 -34.96
C SER A 43 -10.13 15.35 -36.44
N MET A 44 -10.02 14.05 -36.77
CA MET A 44 -9.99 13.57 -38.15
C MET A 44 -11.34 13.73 -38.86
N ILE A 45 -12.45 13.50 -38.13
CA ILE A 45 -13.81 13.72 -38.65
C ILE A 45 -14.07 15.22 -38.81
N ALA A 46 -13.71 16.03 -37.81
CA ALA A 46 -13.98 17.47 -37.82
C ALA A 46 -13.31 18.19 -39.00
N VAL A 47 -12.06 17.83 -39.34
CA VAL A 47 -11.33 18.38 -40.49
C VAL A 47 -12.00 18.00 -41.83
N ARG A 48 -12.73 16.89 -41.89
CA ARG A 48 -13.47 16.46 -43.10
C ARG A 48 -14.87 17.05 -43.21
N THR A 49 -15.42 17.63 -42.15
CA THR A 49 -16.86 17.96 -42.08
C THR A 49 -17.14 19.44 -41.75
N GLU A 50 -16.20 20.38 -42.02
CA GLU A 50 -16.39 21.83 -41.72
C GLU A 50 -16.92 22.06 -40.29
N THR A 51 -16.55 21.18 -39.35
CA THR A 51 -17.11 21.21 -37.99
C THR A 51 -16.37 22.26 -37.18
N GLU A 52 -17.09 23.14 -36.47
CA GLU A 52 -16.47 24.22 -35.70
C GLU A 52 -15.45 23.66 -34.67
N LEU A 53 -14.22 24.18 -34.73
CA LEU A 53 -13.08 23.82 -33.84
C LEU A 53 -13.43 23.86 -32.34
N ARG A 54 -14.48 24.61 -31.97
CA ARG A 54 -15.00 24.72 -30.60
C ARG A 54 -15.30 23.36 -29.98
N PHE A 55 -15.90 22.41 -30.70
CA PHE A 55 -16.25 21.10 -30.13
C PHE A 55 -15.04 20.26 -29.74
N ILE A 56 -13.97 20.29 -30.54
CA ILE A 56 -12.73 19.55 -30.27
C ILE A 56 -12.10 20.05 -28.97
N THR A 57 -12.02 21.37 -28.79
CA THR A 57 -11.41 21.98 -27.59
C THR A 57 -12.19 21.63 -26.32
N VAL A 58 -13.52 21.66 -26.37
CA VAL A 58 -14.38 21.27 -25.25
C VAL A 58 -14.19 19.79 -24.91
N PHE A 59 -14.16 18.91 -25.92
CA PHE A 59 -13.99 17.48 -25.70
C PHE A 59 -12.62 17.13 -25.11
N SER A 60 -11.56 17.77 -25.62
CA SER A 60 -10.20 17.62 -25.10
C SER A 60 -10.07 18.07 -23.64
N MET A 61 -10.73 19.19 -23.29
CA MET A 61 -10.75 19.71 -21.92
C MET A 61 -11.48 18.74 -20.97
N ILE A 62 -12.62 18.18 -21.39
CA ILE A 62 -13.34 17.15 -20.64
C ILE A 62 -12.49 15.90 -20.48
N ALA A 63 -11.85 15.42 -21.55
CA ALA A 63 -10.99 14.25 -21.50
C ALA A 63 -9.84 14.43 -20.49
N THR A 64 -9.20 15.61 -20.49
CA THR A 64 -8.13 15.93 -19.55
C THR A 64 -8.63 15.93 -18.11
N LEU A 65 -9.77 16.57 -17.83
CA LEU A 65 -10.39 16.56 -16.50
C LEU A 65 -10.71 15.14 -16.02
N LEU A 66 -11.25 14.29 -16.90
CA LEU A 66 -11.54 12.88 -16.58
C LEU A 66 -10.27 12.10 -16.26
N ILE A 67 -9.20 12.29 -17.04
CA ILE A 67 -7.90 11.63 -16.79
C ILE A 67 -7.32 12.06 -15.46
N THR A 68 -7.28 13.37 -15.19
CA THR A 68 -6.78 13.92 -13.93
C THR A 68 -7.55 13.35 -12.73
N GLN A 69 -8.88 13.36 -12.81
CA GLN A 69 -9.73 12.84 -11.74
C GLN A 69 -9.53 11.33 -11.53
N PHE A 70 -9.37 10.58 -12.62
CA PHE A 70 -9.09 9.15 -12.57
C PHE A 70 -7.76 8.85 -11.90
N VAL A 71 -6.69 9.57 -12.25
CA VAL A 71 -5.36 9.40 -11.64
C VAL A 71 -5.41 9.74 -10.15
N ALA A 72 -6.04 10.85 -9.79
CA ALA A 72 -6.17 11.28 -8.40
C ALA A 72 -6.82 10.21 -7.51
N HIS A 73 -7.91 9.59 -7.97
CA HIS A 73 -8.65 8.58 -7.20
C HIS A 73 -8.02 7.18 -7.28
N SER A 74 -7.41 6.83 -8.42
CA SER A 74 -6.88 5.48 -8.65
C SER A 74 -5.46 5.27 -8.13
N LEU A 75 -4.67 6.35 -8.01
CA LEU A 75 -3.27 6.32 -7.59
C LEU A 75 -3.01 7.23 -6.40
N THR A 76 -3.27 8.53 -6.53
CA THR A 76 -2.82 9.52 -5.56
C THR A 76 -3.44 9.30 -4.18
N ALA A 77 -4.77 9.23 -4.08
CA ALA A 77 -5.44 9.02 -2.79
C ALA A 77 -5.00 7.71 -2.07
N PRO A 78 -4.95 6.54 -2.74
CA PRO A 78 -4.40 5.32 -2.15
C PRO A 78 -2.94 5.43 -1.69
N LEU A 79 -2.10 6.15 -2.44
CA LEU A 79 -0.70 6.36 -2.07
C LEU A 79 -0.57 7.29 -0.86
N ASP A 80 -1.41 8.32 -0.76
CA ASP A 80 -1.47 9.20 0.40
C ASP A 80 -1.93 8.43 1.65
N ASP A 81 -2.94 7.57 1.53
CA ASP A 81 -3.38 6.68 2.61
C ASP A 81 -2.25 5.76 3.08
N MET A 82 -1.52 5.14 2.15
CA MET A 82 -0.36 4.30 2.46
C MET A 82 0.75 5.09 3.14
N ASN A 83 1.02 6.31 2.67
CA ASN A 83 2.02 7.20 3.25
C ASN A 83 1.63 7.61 4.68
N ALA A 84 0.35 7.86 4.94
CA ALA A 84 -0.14 8.16 6.28
C ALA A 84 0.07 6.99 7.24
N VAL A 85 -0.16 5.75 6.80
CA VAL A 85 0.12 4.54 7.61
C VAL A 85 1.62 4.32 7.79
N ALA A 86 2.42 4.46 6.74
CA ALA A 86 3.88 4.35 6.85
C ALA A 86 4.45 5.40 7.82
N ARG A 87 3.91 6.61 7.80
CA ARG A 87 4.26 7.67 8.74
C ARG A 87 3.84 7.34 10.17
N SER A 88 2.67 6.74 10.41
CA SER A 88 2.31 6.32 11.78
C SER A 88 3.26 5.24 12.30
N ILE A 89 3.62 4.27 11.45
CA ILE A 89 4.62 3.23 11.75
C ILE A 89 5.97 3.87 12.09
N SER A 90 6.42 4.88 11.34
CA SER A 90 7.70 5.56 11.61
C SER A 90 7.70 6.31 12.95
N HIS A 91 6.53 6.67 13.48
CA HIS A 91 6.37 7.30 14.80
C HIS A 91 6.11 6.28 15.92
N GLY A 92 6.21 4.97 15.63
CA GLY A 92 6.07 3.89 16.62
C GLY A 92 4.64 3.36 16.79
N ASP A 93 3.66 3.86 16.04
CA ASP A 93 2.32 3.26 16.00
C ASP A 93 2.29 2.12 14.96
N TYR A 94 2.65 0.92 15.43
CA TYR A 94 2.64 -0.31 14.64
C TYR A 94 1.27 -0.96 14.57
N THR A 95 0.18 -0.35 15.05
CA THR A 95 -1.17 -0.95 15.03
C THR A 95 -1.98 -0.56 13.80
N ARG A 96 -1.60 0.53 13.12
CA ARG A 96 -2.23 0.96 11.88
C ARG A 96 -1.90 0.02 10.71
N ARG A 97 -2.86 -0.15 9.81
CA ARG A 97 -2.77 -1.02 8.63
C ARG A 97 -3.34 -0.32 7.39
N VAL A 98 -2.79 -0.63 6.24
CA VAL A 98 -3.30 -0.23 4.93
C VAL A 98 -4.46 -1.16 4.54
N ARG A 99 -5.50 -0.61 3.90
CA ARG A 99 -6.64 -1.39 3.38
C ARG A 99 -6.24 -2.29 2.20
N GLU A 100 -6.62 -3.56 2.25
CA GLU A 100 -6.23 -4.59 1.26
C GLU A 100 -7.29 -4.91 0.19
N ASN A 101 -8.13 -3.94 -0.18
CA ASN A 101 -9.24 -4.19 -1.11
C ASN A 101 -8.82 -4.21 -2.60
N ARG A 102 -7.52 -4.13 -2.89
CA ARG A 102 -6.99 -4.02 -4.26
C ARG A 102 -6.24 -5.28 -4.68
N ARG A 103 -6.40 -5.68 -5.95
CA ARG A 103 -5.73 -6.84 -6.55
C ARG A 103 -4.74 -6.44 -7.65
N ASP A 104 -4.10 -5.29 -7.46
CA ASP A 104 -3.09 -4.72 -8.36
C ASP A 104 -1.78 -4.48 -7.61
N GLU A 105 -0.84 -3.76 -8.22
CA GLU A 105 0.47 -3.48 -7.64
C GLU A 105 0.38 -2.68 -6.33
N LEU A 106 -0.64 -1.83 -6.18
CA LEU A 106 -0.89 -1.12 -4.93
C LEU A 106 -1.43 -2.08 -3.86
N GLY A 107 -2.21 -3.09 -4.24
CA GLY A 107 -2.58 -4.19 -3.32
C GLY A 107 -1.36 -4.95 -2.78
N ASP A 108 -0.40 -5.27 -3.65
CA ASP A 108 0.85 -5.92 -3.22
C ASP A 108 1.67 -5.03 -2.28
N LEU A 109 1.72 -3.73 -2.56
CA LEU A 109 2.38 -2.77 -1.69
C LEU A 109 1.68 -2.67 -0.32
N ALA A 110 0.34 -2.65 -0.29
CA ALA A 110 -0.44 -2.66 0.95
C ALA A 110 -0.08 -3.87 1.81
N GLN A 111 -0.07 -5.06 1.21
CA GLN A 111 0.30 -6.30 1.89
C GLN A 111 1.74 -6.24 2.43
N THR A 112 2.67 -5.67 1.67
CA THR A 112 4.07 -5.53 2.09
C THR A 112 4.22 -4.57 3.27
N ILE A 113 3.51 -3.44 3.26
CA ILE A 113 3.51 -2.48 4.37
C ILE A 113 2.90 -3.11 5.63
N ASN A 114 1.79 -3.84 5.48
CA ASN A 114 1.14 -4.51 6.61
C ASN A 114 2.05 -5.59 7.23
N ALA A 115 2.72 -6.40 6.41
CA ALA A 115 3.68 -7.40 6.90
C ALA A 115 4.86 -6.75 7.64
N MET A 116 5.33 -5.59 7.18
CA MET A 116 6.35 -4.81 7.88
C MET A 116 5.85 -4.31 9.24
N ALA A 117 4.62 -3.82 9.30
CA ALA A 117 3.99 -3.37 10.55
C ALA A 117 3.86 -4.53 11.56
N ASP A 118 3.44 -5.71 11.10
CA ASP A 118 3.31 -6.91 11.93
C ASP A 118 4.67 -7.33 12.53
N GLU A 119 5.74 -7.31 11.74
CA GLU A 119 7.09 -7.64 12.20
C GLU A 119 7.60 -6.64 13.24
N LEU A 120 7.42 -5.33 13.00
CA LEU A 120 7.80 -4.28 13.95
C LEU A 120 7.02 -4.39 15.26
N GLU A 121 5.71 -4.68 15.19
CA GLU A 121 4.88 -4.90 16.37
C GLU A 121 5.35 -6.10 17.19
N ALA A 122 5.75 -7.19 16.52
CA ALA A 122 6.31 -8.37 17.17
C ALA A 122 7.65 -8.06 17.86
N GLN A 123 8.54 -7.33 17.19
CA GLN A 123 9.84 -6.93 17.74
C GLN A 123 9.70 -6.01 18.96
N ASP A 124 8.76 -5.06 18.93
CA ASP A 124 8.50 -4.18 20.07
C ASP A 124 7.97 -4.96 21.28
N ARG A 125 7.08 -5.93 21.05
CA ARG A 125 6.56 -6.82 22.10
C ARG A 125 7.68 -7.63 22.76
N GLN A 126 8.54 -8.25 21.96
CA GLN A 126 9.69 -9.02 22.44
C GLN A 126 10.66 -8.15 23.25
N ARG A 127 10.93 -6.93 22.77
CA ARG A 127 11.77 -5.96 23.50
C ARG A 127 11.18 -5.62 24.87
N LYS A 128 9.87 -5.37 24.95
CA LYS A 128 9.18 -5.06 26.21
C LYS A 128 9.21 -6.23 27.18
N GLU A 129 8.96 -7.45 26.69
CA GLU A 129 9.04 -8.67 27.49
C GLU A 129 10.45 -8.91 28.04
N LEU A 130 11.50 -8.69 27.23
CA LEU A 130 12.88 -8.80 27.67
C LEU A 130 13.19 -7.80 28.80
N VAL A 131 12.81 -6.54 28.63
CA VAL A 131 13.04 -5.51 29.66
C VAL A 131 12.30 -5.84 30.96
N ALA A 132 11.07 -6.35 30.86
CA ALA A 132 10.30 -6.78 32.03
C ALA A 132 10.97 -7.96 32.74
N ASN A 133 11.36 -9.00 31.99
CA ASN A 133 12.00 -10.19 32.53
C ASN A 133 13.32 -9.86 33.23
N VAL A 134 14.18 -9.06 32.59
CA VAL A 134 15.45 -8.62 33.19
C VAL A 134 15.21 -7.82 34.46
N SER A 135 14.20 -6.93 34.48
CA SER A 135 13.85 -6.16 35.68
C SER A 135 13.39 -7.05 36.83
N HIS A 136 12.63 -8.10 36.54
CA HIS A 136 12.17 -9.07 37.54
C HIS A 136 13.31 -9.94 38.08
N GLU A 137 14.20 -10.41 37.22
CA GLU A 137 15.34 -11.23 37.64
C GLU A 137 16.38 -10.45 38.45
N LEU A 138 16.53 -9.14 38.22
CA LEU A 138 17.46 -8.30 38.99
C LEU A 138 16.87 -7.82 40.33
N ARG A 139 15.55 -7.61 40.43
CA ARG A 139 14.89 -7.14 41.67
C ARG A 139 15.05 -8.13 42.82
N THR A 140 14.94 -9.43 42.54
CA THR A 140 15.00 -10.51 43.54
C THR A 140 16.37 -10.64 44.23
N PRO A 141 17.51 -10.71 43.53
CA PRO A 141 18.83 -10.78 44.16
C PRO A 141 19.25 -9.47 44.84
N ILE A 142 18.88 -8.30 44.31
CA ILE A 142 19.21 -7.01 44.94
C ILE A 142 18.47 -6.84 46.27
N ALA A 143 17.21 -7.28 46.35
CA ALA A 143 16.47 -7.31 47.62
C ALA A 143 17.16 -8.24 48.64
N GLY A 144 17.65 -9.40 48.20
CA GLY A 144 18.43 -10.31 49.04
C GLY A 144 19.74 -9.70 49.55
N LEU A 145 20.51 -9.01 48.69
CA LEU A 145 21.74 -8.32 49.10
C LEU A 145 21.48 -7.17 50.09
N ARG A 146 20.36 -6.45 49.94
CA ARG A 146 19.97 -5.40 50.90
C ARG A 146 19.59 -5.99 52.26
N ALA A 147 18.91 -7.13 52.30
CA ALA A 147 18.52 -7.80 53.54
C ALA A 147 19.72 -8.37 54.34
N VAL A 148 20.90 -8.50 53.71
CA VAL A 148 22.15 -8.93 54.38
C VAL A 148 22.93 -7.73 54.95
N LEU A 149 22.62 -6.50 54.52
CA LEU A 149 23.28 -5.26 54.95
C LEU A 149 22.51 -4.49 56.03
N GLU A 150 21.26 -4.85 56.31
CA GLU A 150 20.49 -4.47 57.51
C GLU A 150 20.67 -5.52 58.62
#